data_AF-A0ABC8SNF7-F1
#
_entry.id   AF-A0ABC8SNF7-F1
#
_cell.length_a   1.000
_cell.length_b   1.000
_cell.length_c   1.000
_cell.angle_alpha   90.00
_cell.angle_beta   90.00
_cell.angle_gamma   90.00
#
_symmetry.space_group_name_H-M   'P 1'
#
loop_
_entity.id
_entity.type
_entity.pdbx_description
1 polymer ?
#
loop_
_entity_poly.entity_id
_entity_poly.type
_entity_poly.pdbx_seq_one_letter_code
_entity_poly.pdbx_strand_id
1 'polypeptide(L)'
;MGELSFFEKMMTNVRAKCKYYTGYPKDLGSSRVIHFSSEREFVHLLHEGYPVVVAFTIRCNYTKHLDKVLEEAAVEFYPHIKFMRVECPKYPGFCITRQRKEYPFIEIFHGPEQLGD
;
A
#
# COMPACT_ATOMS: atom_id res chain seq x y z
N MET A 1 -16.80 8.97 23.62
CA MET A 1 -17.31 8.58 22.30
C MET A 1 -17.58 9.89 21.57
N GLY A 2 -16.68 10.31 20.68
CA GLY A 2 -16.75 11.65 20.05
C GLY A 2 -17.89 11.74 19.05
N GLU A 3 -18.55 12.89 18.95
CA GLU A 3 -19.57 13.12 17.93
C GLU A 3 -18.94 12.99 16.54
N LEU A 4 -19.60 12.23 15.66
CA LEU A 4 -19.24 12.17 14.24
C LEU A 4 -19.38 13.56 13.61
N SER A 5 -18.36 13.94 12.85
CA SER A 5 -18.33 15.19 12.09
C SER A 5 -19.51 15.29 11.13
N PHE A 6 -19.89 16.51 10.74
CA PHE A 6 -20.94 16.73 9.75
C PHE A 6 -20.69 15.93 8.46
N PHE A 7 -19.43 15.87 8.02
CA PHE A 7 -19.03 15.12 6.83
C PHE A 7 -19.31 13.63 6.96
N GLU A 8 -18.97 13.00 8.10
CA GLU A 8 -19.24 11.57 8.33
C GLU A 8 -20.74 11.26 8.35
N LYS A 9 -21.55 12.13 8.97
CA LYS A 9 -23.03 12.02 8.96
C LYS A 9 -23.59 12.13 7.53
N MET A 10 -23.07 13.06 6.73
CA MET A 10 -23.45 13.21 5.32
C MET A 10 -23.10 11.96 4.51
N MET A 11 -21.85 11.50 4.62
CA MET A 11 -21.35 10.34 3.87
C MET A 11 -22.10 9.05 4.22
N THR A 12 -22.44 8.86 5.51
CA THR A 12 -23.27 7.73 5.96
C THR A 12 -24.65 7.73 5.29
N ASN A 13 -25.31 8.89 5.22
CA ASN A 13 -26.60 9.02 4.55
C ASN A 13 -26.50 8.78 3.04
N VAL A 14 -25.46 9.28 2.38
CA VAL A 14 -25.23 9.06 0.94
C VAL A 14 -25.03 7.57 0.65
N ARG A 15 -24.15 6.91 1.42
CA ARG A 15 -23.90 5.46 1.29
C ARG A 15 -25.16 4.63 1.51
N ALA A 16 -26.01 5.01 2.46
CA ALA A 16 -27.23 4.27 2.79
C ALA A 16 -28.38 4.49 1.78
N LYS A 17 -28.49 5.68 1.18
CA LYS A 17 -29.68 6.06 0.37
C LYS A 17 -29.43 6.19 -1.12
N CYS A 18 -28.18 6.43 -1.56
CA CYS A 18 -27.90 6.71 -2.96
C CYS A 18 -27.56 5.42 -3.72
N LYS A 19 -28.50 4.95 -4.54
CA LYS A 19 -28.35 3.75 -5.38
C LYS A 19 -27.20 3.85 -6.40
N TYR A 20 -26.86 5.06 -6.84
CA TYR A 20 -25.81 5.33 -7.83
C TYR A 20 -24.47 5.68 -7.20
N TYR A 21 -24.36 5.64 -5.88
CA TYR A 21 -23.10 5.95 -5.22
C TYR A 21 -22.07 4.87 -5.50
N THR A 22 -20.97 5.26 -6.14
CA THR A 22 -19.92 4.35 -6.60
C THR A 22 -18.94 3.92 -5.49
N GLY A 23 -19.15 4.37 -4.25
CA GLY A 23 -18.25 4.05 -3.13
C GLY A 23 -17.13 5.06 -2.91
N TYR A 24 -17.08 6.19 -3.63
CA TYR A 24 -16.00 7.18 -3.51
C TYR A 24 -16.37 8.40 -2.66
N PRO A 25 -15.53 8.87 -1.72
CA PRO A 25 -14.29 8.25 -1.26
C PRO A 25 -14.56 6.95 -0.47
N LYS A 26 -13.73 5.93 -0.75
CA LYS A 26 -13.78 4.63 -0.08
C LYS A 26 -13.43 4.81 1.38
N ASP A 27 -14.16 4.11 2.25
CA ASP A 27 -13.83 4.00 3.67
C ASP A 27 -12.82 2.87 3.84
N LEU A 28 -11.54 3.20 3.76
CA LEU A 28 -10.45 2.22 3.77
C LEU A 28 -10.12 1.72 5.18
N GLY A 29 -10.67 2.34 6.22
CA GLY A 29 -10.31 2.06 7.61
C GLY A 29 -8.85 2.39 7.91
N SER A 30 -8.21 1.57 8.73
CA SER A 30 -6.77 1.69 9.03
C SER A 30 -5.91 1.35 7.81
N SER A 31 -4.91 2.19 7.52
CA SER A 31 -3.92 1.93 6.47
C SER A 31 -3.30 0.54 6.64
N ARG A 32 -3.18 -0.17 5.50
CA ARG A 32 -2.55 -1.50 5.41
C ARG A 32 -1.20 -1.45 4.67
N VAL A 33 -0.78 -0.26 4.25
CA VAL A 33 0.50 -0.06 3.56
C VAL A 33 1.63 -0.07 4.56
N ILE A 34 2.62 -0.91 4.32
CA ILE A 34 3.82 -1.04 5.15
C ILE A 34 4.86 -0.03 4.64
N HIS A 35 5.38 0.82 5.54
CA HIS A 35 6.49 1.70 5.19
C HIS A 35 7.81 0.98 5.41
N PHE A 36 8.67 0.95 4.38
CA PHE A 36 9.98 0.32 4.49
C PHE A 36 10.83 1.00 5.58
N SER A 37 11.33 0.19 6.52
CA SER A 37 12.31 0.62 7.51
C SER A 37 13.71 0.09 7.22
N SER A 38 13.84 -1.19 6.91
CA SER A 38 15.13 -1.88 6.76
C SER A 38 15.01 -3.13 5.89
N GLU A 39 16.15 -3.57 5.34
CA GLU A 39 16.21 -4.80 4.54
C GLU A 39 15.86 -6.05 5.36
N ARG A 40 16.21 -6.05 6.67
CA ARG A 40 15.91 -7.17 7.56
C ARG A 40 14.41 -7.36 7.76
N GLU A 41 13.68 -6.27 7.95
CA GLU A 41 12.21 -6.30 8.05
C GLU A 41 11.59 -6.78 6.73
N PHE A 42 12.11 -6.30 5.60
CA PHE A 42 11.64 -6.75 4.29
C PHE A 42 11.84 -8.25 4.08
N VAL A 43 13.02 -8.78 4.42
CA VAL A 43 13.29 -10.22 4.34
C VAL A 43 12.36 -11.00 5.28
N HIS A 44 12.14 -10.52 6.50
CA HIS A 44 11.19 -11.15 7.43
C HIS A 44 9.77 -11.21 6.85
N LEU A 45 9.30 -10.13 6.21
CA LEU A 45 8.00 -10.09 5.54
C LEU A 45 7.88 -11.11 4.40
N LEU A 46 8.95 -11.31 3.63
CA LEU A 46 9.00 -12.32 2.57
C LEU A 46 8.95 -13.75 3.11
N HIS A 47 9.54 -13.99 4.28
CA HIS A 47 9.49 -15.30 4.95
C HIS A 47 8.10 -15.66 5.49
N GLU A 48 7.16 -14.72 5.58
CA GLU A 48 5.77 -15.02 5.96
C GLU A 48 5.00 -15.75 4.84
N GLY A 49 5.58 -15.91 3.65
CA GLY A 49 5.01 -16.73 2.57
C GLY A 49 3.96 -16.03 1.71
N TYR A 50 3.63 -14.77 1.99
CA TYR A 50 2.76 -13.96 1.15
C TYR A 50 3.55 -13.09 0.16
N PRO A 51 3.06 -12.89 -1.07
CA PRO A 51 3.67 -11.97 -2.01
C PRO A 51 3.65 -10.54 -1.47
N VAL A 52 4.77 -9.84 -1.65
CA VAL A 52 4.96 -8.45 -1.24
C VAL A 52 5.10 -7.59 -2.49
N VAL A 53 4.11 -6.74 -2.73
CA VAL A 53 4.14 -5.70 -3.75
C VAL A 53 4.92 -4.51 -3.19
N VAL A 54 6.03 -4.16 -3.83
CA VAL A 54 6.90 -3.07 -3.39
C VAL A 54 6.82 -1.91 -4.37
N ALA A 55 6.32 -0.77 -3.89
CA ALA A 55 6.28 0.48 -4.62
C ALA A 55 7.52 1.32 -4.27
N PHE A 56 8.39 1.52 -5.25
CA PHE A 56 9.58 2.36 -5.15
C PHE A 56 9.24 3.77 -5.61
N THR A 57 9.41 4.72 -4.70
CA THR A 57 8.92 6.09 -4.89
C THR A 57 9.99 7.11 -4.54
N ILE A 58 9.82 8.31 -5.10
CA ILE A 58 10.49 9.53 -4.65
C ILE A 58 9.41 10.36 -3.97
N ARG A 59 9.73 10.96 -2.81
CA ARG A 59 8.79 11.84 -2.13
C ARG A 59 8.51 13.08 -2.99
N CYS A 60 7.38 13.10 -3.69
CA CYS A 60 6.96 14.21 -4.52
C CYS A 60 5.43 14.29 -4.60
N ASN A 61 4.89 15.43 -5.04
CA ASN A 61 3.44 15.59 -5.16
C ASN A 61 2.83 14.67 -6.24
N TYR A 62 3.62 14.21 -7.21
CA TYR A 62 3.16 13.34 -8.29
C TYR A 62 2.84 11.91 -7.81
N THR A 63 3.36 11.47 -6.66
CA THR A 63 3.04 10.14 -6.11
C THR A 63 1.76 10.10 -5.29
N LYS A 64 1.06 11.23 -5.07
CA LYS A 64 -0.18 11.26 -4.26
C LYS A 64 -1.26 10.31 -4.79
N HIS A 65 -1.42 10.26 -6.11
CA HIS A 65 -2.38 9.35 -6.73
C HIS A 65 -1.97 7.88 -6.53
N LEU A 66 -0.68 7.58 -6.69
CA LEU A 66 -0.14 6.26 -6.42
C LEU A 66 -0.36 5.86 -4.96
N ASP A 67 -0.05 6.74 -4.01
CA ASP A 67 -0.21 6.48 -2.57
C ASP A 67 -1.67 6.11 -2.25
N LYS A 68 -2.64 6.81 -2.87
CA LYS A 68 -4.06 6.47 -2.74
C LYS A 68 -4.40 5.11 -3.33
N VAL A 69 -3.96 4.81 -4.56
CA VAL A 69 -4.23 3.52 -5.20
C VAL A 69 -3.58 2.37 -4.42
N LEU A 70 -2.41 2.61 -3.84
CA LEU A 70 -1.68 1.65 -3.02
C LEU A 70 -2.46 1.32 -1.73
N GLU A 71 -3.03 2.34 -1.08
CA GLU A 71 -3.91 2.14 0.08
C GLU A 71 -5.18 1.37 -0.27
N GLU A 72 -5.83 1.71 -1.39
CA GLU A 72 -7.01 0.99 -1.84
C GLU A 72 -6.71 -0.49 -2.12
N ALA A 73 -5.61 -0.76 -2.82
CA ALA A 73 -5.17 -2.12 -3.11
C ALA A 73 -4.75 -2.88 -1.84
N ALA A 74 -4.06 -2.23 -0.91
CA ALA A 74 -3.65 -2.84 0.34
C ALA A 74 -4.83 -3.31 1.19
N VAL A 75 -5.95 -2.58 1.15
CA VAL A 75 -7.19 -2.99 1.82
C VAL A 75 -7.89 -4.10 1.06
N GLU A 76 -7.97 -4.01 -0.26
CA GLU A 76 -8.67 -4.99 -1.10
C GLU A 76 -8.05 -6.39 -1.05
N PHE A 77 -6.72 -6.48 -1.04
CA PHE A 77 -6.01 -7.76 -1.06
C PHE A 77 -5.57 -8.26 0.33
N TYR A 78 -5.95 -7.58 1.41
CA TYR A 78 -5.62 -8.01 2.77
C TYR A 78 -6.40 -9.30 3.14
N PRO A 79 -5.76 -10.32 3.74
CA PRO A 79 -4.36 -10.41 4.18
C PRO A 79 -3.41 -11.11 3.19
N HIS A 80 -3.87 -11.43 1.98
CA HIS A 80 -3.19 -12.32 1.04
C HIS A 80 -2.00 -11.68 0.31
N ILE A 81 -2.04 -10.36 0.11
CA ILE A 81 -0.95 -9.61 -0.54
C ILE A 81 -0.58 -8.44 0.34
N LYS A 82 0.73 -8.26 0.55
CA LYS A 82 1.26 -7.14 1.33
C LYS A 82 1.73 -6.04 0.40
N PHE A 83 1.43 -4.80 0.75
CA PHE A 83 1.87 -3.63 -0.01
C PHE A 83 2.88 -2.87 0.82
N MET A 84 4.08 -2.68 0.26
CA MET A 84 5.17 -1.97 0.90
C MET A 84 5.55 -0.74 0.07
N ARG A 85 5.74 0.40 0.74
CA ARG A 85 6.19 1.65 0.14
C ARG A 85 7.62 1.96 0.56
N VAL A 86 8.48 2.15 -0.44
CA VAL A 86 9.90 2.49 -0.25
C VAL A 86 10.13 3.91 -0.78
N GLU A 87 10.70 4.78 0.07
CA GLU A 87 11.19 6.09 -0.35
C GLU A 87 12.69 5.99 -0.71
N CYS A 88 13.01 5.90 -2.00
CA CYS A 88 14.37 5.67 -2.46
C CYS A 88 15.39 6.77 -2.09
N PRO A 89 15.04 8.08 -2.05
CA PRO A 89 15.96 9.08 -1.53
C PRO A 89 16.37 8.85 -0.07
N LYS A 90 15.52 8.19 0.73
CA LYS A 90 15.80 7.85 2.14
C LYS A 90 16.62 6.56 2.28
N TYR A 91 16.42 5.60 1.37
CA TYR A 91 17.06 4.29 1.40
C TYR A 91 17.76 3.96 0.07
N PRO A 92 18.81 4.70 -0.32
CA PRO A 92 19.45 4.54 -1.62
C PRO A 92 20.09 3.16 -1.79
N GLY A 93 20.66 2.58 -0.73
CA GLY A 93 21.29 1.24 -0.80
C GLY A 93 20.31 0.16 -1.28
N PHE A 94 19.07 0.20 -0.80
CA PHE A 94 18.04 -0.75 -1.21
C PHE A 94 17.56 -0.51 -2.65
N CYS A 95 17.52 0.73 -3.13
CA CYS A 95 17.02 1.03 -4.48
C CYS A 95 18.09 0.96 -5.59
N ILE A 96 19.36 1.26 -5.28
CA ILE A 96 20.45 1.26 -6.26
C ILE A 96 20.74 -0.16 -6.78
N THR A 97 20.64 -1.17 -5.92
CA THR A 97 20.83 -2.59 -6.30
C THR A 97 19.86 -3.03 -7.39
N ARG A 98 18.71 -2.37 -7.53
CA ARG A 98 17.66 -2.69 -8.51
C ARG A 98 17.84 -2.00 -9.86
N GLN A 99 18.81 -1.10 -10.01
CA GLN A 99 19.21 -0.42 -11.26
C GLN A 99 18.06 0.23 -12.07
N ARG A 100 16.92 0.54 -11.44
CA ARG A 100 15.80 1.22 -12.09
C ARG A 100 16.02 2.73 -12.08
N LYS A 101 15.87 3.34 -13.27
CA LYS A 101 16.03 4.79 -13.48
C LYS A 101 14.71 5.56 -13.46
N GLU A 102 13.58 4.85 -13.49
CA GLU A 102 12.25 5.42 -13.61
C GLU A 102 11.49 5.25 -12.30
N TYR A 103 10.86 6.34 -11.84
CA TYR A 103 10.03 6.36 -10.64
C TYR A 103 8.69 7.03 -10.96
N PRO A 104 7.59 6.57 -10.34
CA PRO A 104 7.51 5.40 -9.47
C PRO A 104 7.59 4.08 -10.25
N PHE A 105 8.11 3.03 -9.63
CA PHE A 105 8.05 1.68 -10.19
C PHE A 105 7.57 0.68 -9.14
N ILE A 106 6.93 -0.39 -9.59
CA ILE A 106 6.37 -1.43 -8.73
C ILE A 106 7.00 -2.77 -9.12
N GLU A 107 7.40 -3.54 -8.11
CA GLU A 107 7.93 -4.88 -8.28
C GLU A 107 7.27 -5.81 -7.26
N ILE A 108 6.95 -7.03 -7.68
CA ILE A 108 6.30 -8.03 -6.84
C ILE A 108 7.36 -9.05 -6.43
N PHE A 109 7.53 -9.21 -5.13
CA PHE A 109 8.45 -10.18 -4.55
C PHE A 109 7.65 -11.34 -3.99
N HIS A 110 8.08 -12.54 -4.35
CA HIS A 110 7.61 -13.76 -3.71
C HIS A 110 8.63 -14.15 -2.65
N GLY A 111 8.15 -14.72 -1.53
CA GLY A 111 9.05 -15.42 -0.62
C GLY A 111 9.80 -16.52 -1.37
N PRO A 112 10.91 -17.01 -0.81
CA PRO A 112 11.53 -18.21 -1.36
C PRO A 112 10.46 -19.29 -1.47
N GLU A 113 10.20 -19.79 -2.68
CA GLU A 113 9.42 -21.01 -2.83
C GLU A 113 10.09 -22.03 -1.91
N GLN A 114 9.33 -22.54 -0.94
CA GLN A 114 9.68 -23.84 -0.39
C GLN A 114 9.55 -24.78 -1.59
N LEU A 115 10.65 -24.99 -2.32
CA LEU A 115 10.81 -26.11 -3.23
C LEU A 115 10.54 -27.34 -2.37
N GLY A 116 9.27 -27.74 -2.34
CA GLY A 116 8.82 -28.95 -1.68
C GLY A 116 9.37 -30.13 -2.46
N ASP A 117 10.13 -30.96 -1.75
CA ASP A 117 10.61 -32.32 -2.05
C ASP A 117 10.81 -32.75 -3.52
#